data_AF-A0A7R9VPY6-F1
#
_entry.id   AF-A0A7R9VPY6-F1
#
_cell.length_a   1.000
_cell.length_b   1.000
_cell.length_c   1.000
_cell.angle_alpha   90.00
_cell.angle_beta   90.00
_cell.angle_gamma   90.00
#
_symmetry.space_group_name_H-M   'P 1'
#
loop_
_entity.id
_entity.type
_entity.pdbx_description
1 polymer ?
#
loop_
_entity_poly.entity_id
_entity_poly.type
_entity_poly.pdbx_seq_one_letter_code
_entity_poly.pdbx_strand_id
1 'polypeptide(L)'
;RRGRRGSSSSSSGECDSLLRSIIPGLDELERRKGVAKRVKYAGLLFSGVAKFVDLPETNTTVRELAPVEHPISGMDFTDGCGLMSAGVARLVKRSMGLREVPSVVQIRYGGPVRMVDGTVEAKLCKGVLLLDPSTNGTDAFTLSFRPSMLKVSLNANGEFVNVMKTKLGVLDYSKRRVGKLNMQLACLLSANVPRPDLLEIQASHLSRVESCWHDPLAAIYLAAMEDDPEGRRWDRCSDLVLREASSELVLEGEKKTRVPSHYVTMAQRRNGYCNEGRKLQIHLGCSRLLFGAALPE
;
A
#
# COMPACT_ATOMS: atom_id res chain seq x y z
N ARG A 1 -41.84 11.92 -38.89
CA ARG A 1 -40.90 11.65 -37.77
C ARG A 1 -39.47 11.89 -38.26
N ARG A 2 -38.98 13.13 -38.21
CA ARG A 2 -37.58 13.49 -38.50
C ARG A 2 -36.81 13.49 -37.18
N GLY A 3 -35.86 12.58 -37.02
CA GLY A 3 -34.98 12.51 -35.86
C GLY A 3 -33.84 13.54 -35.99
N ARG A 4 -33.70 14.40 -34.98
CA ARG A 4 -32.56 15.30 -34.79
C ARG A 4 -31.27 14.49 -34.71
N ARG A 5 -30.37 14.64 -35.70
CA ARG A 5 -28.93 14.37 -35.54
C ARG A 5 -28.33 15.60 -34.85
N GLY A 6 -28.20 15.53 -33.53
CA GLY A 6 -27.53 16.56 -32.74
C GLY A 6 -26.01 16.39 -32.77
N SER A 7 -25.32 17.40 -33.30
CA SER A 7 -24.00 17.93 -32.93
C SER A 7 -23.14 17.13 -31.92
N SER A 8 -22.49 16.05 -32.36
CA SER A 8 -21.45 15.36 -31.56
C SER A 8 -20.02 15.87 -31.80
N SER A 9 -19.83 16.86 -32.68
CA SER A 9 -18.50 17.34 -33.08
C SER A 9 -17.92 18.48 -32.24
N SER A 10 -18.75 19.24 -31.51
CA SER A 10 -18.30 20.39 -30.71
C SER A 10 -17.66 19.97 -29.38
N SER A 11 -18.24 18.98 -28.69
CA SER A 11 -17.78 18.54 -27.37
C SER A 11 -16.41 17.86 -27.39
N SER A 12 -16.11 17.09 -28.44
CA SER A 12 -14.79 16.45 -28.57
C SER A 12 -13.67 17.48 -28.77
N GLY A 13 -13.94 18.58 -29.47
CA GLY A 13 -12.98 19.66 -29.68
C GLY A 13 -12.69 20.45 -28.41
N GLU A 14 -13.72 20.70 -27.59
CA GLU A 14 -13.60 21.39 -26.31
C GLU A 14 -12.78 20.58 -25.29
N CYS A 15 -13.05 19.28 -25.14
CA CYS A 15 -12.27 18.42 -24.26
C CYS A 15 -10.80 18.35 -24.65
N ASP A 16 -10.52 18.27 -25.95
CA ASP A 16 -9.15 18.17 -26.45
C ASP A 16 -8.38 19.50 -26.30
N SER A 17 -9.08 20.63 -26.41
CA SER A 17 -8.53 21.96 -26.11
C SER A 17 -8.18 22.10 -24.62
N LEU A 18 -9.07 21.65 -23.72
CA LEU A 18 -8.82 21.63 -22.28
C LEU A 18 -7.61 20.75 -21.93
N LEU A 19 -7.48 19.56 -22.52
CA LEU A 19 -6.32 18.70 -22.26
C LEU A 19 -5.00 19.36 -22.70
N ARG A 20 -4.99 20.09 -23.82
CA ARG A 20 -3.81 20.85 -24.26
C ARG A 20 -3.51 22.05 -23.38
N SER A 21 -4.53 22.70 -22.83
CA SER A 21 -4.30 23.83 -21.91
C SER A 21 -3.62 23.38 -20.62
N ILE A 22 -3.85 22.13 -20.19
CA ILE A 22 -3.22 21.51 -19.01
C ILE A 22 -1.87 20.86 -19.36
N ILE A 23 -1.81 20.10 -20.47
CA ILE A 23 -0.63 19.37 -20.95
C ILE A 23 -0.29 19.88 -22.37
N PRO A 24 0.50 20.96 -22.52
CA PRO A 24 0.80 21.53 -23.83
C PRO A 24 1.51 20.56 -24.78
N GLY A 25 2.34 19.67 -24.24
CA GLY A 25 3.13 18.69 -25.01
C GLY A 25 2.36 17.44 -25.46
N LEU A 26 1.02 17.42 -25.40
CA LEU A 26 0.23 16.22 -25.66
C LEU A 26 0.37 15.69 -27.10
N ASP A 27 0.41 16.59 -28.10
CA ASP A 27 0.56 16.21 -29.51
C ASP A 27 2.01 15.75 -29.84
N GLU A 28 3.02 16.34 -29.21
CA GLU A 28 4.40 15.88 -29.32
C GLU A 28 4.56 14.47 -28.73
N LEU A 29 3.94 14.24 -27.57
CA LEU A 29 3.94 12.96 -26.88
C LEU A 29 3.30 11.85 -27.73
N GLU A 30 2.20 12.17 -28.43
CA GLU A 30 1.57 11.26 -29.38
C GLU A 30 2.49 10.94 -30.57
N ARG A 31 3.12 11.96 -31.18
CA ARG A 31 4.05 11.73 -32.29
C ARG A 31 5.23 10.85 -31.88
N ARG A 32 5.76 11.05 -30.67
CA ARG A 32 6.95 10.33 -30.18
C ARG A 32 6.65 8.93 -29.64
N LYS A 33 5.49 8.72 -29.01
CA LYS A 33 5.19 7.49 -28.25
C LYS A 33 3.84 6.85 -28.58
N GLY A 34 3.10 7.41 -29.52
CA GLY A 34 1.80 6.93 -29.98
C GLY A 34 0.60 7.39 -29.15
N VAL A 35 -0.59 7.22 -29.75
CA VAL A 35 -1.90 7.57 -29.18
C VAL A 35 -2.11 6.92 -27.80
N ALA A 36 -1.70 5.66 -27.63
CA ALA A 36 -1.85 4.95 -26.36
C ALA A 36 -1.15 5.66 -25.19
N LYS A 37 0.00 6.30 -25.42
CA LYS A 37 0.69 7.07 -24.38
C LYS A 37 0.00 8.39 -24.11
N ARG A 38 -0.48 9.10 -25.15
CA ARG A 38 -1.34 10.28 -24.99
C ARG A 38 -2.52 9.99 -24.07
N VAL A 39 -3.30 8.95 -24.38
CA VAL A 39 -4.46 8.56 -23.58
C VAL A 39 -4.04 8.17 -22.16
N LYS A 40 -2.95 7.41 -22.00
CA LYS A 40 -2.42 7.03 -20.68
C LYS A 40 -2.11 8.23 -19.80
N TYR A 41 -1.47 9.27 -20.34
CA TYR A 41 -1.05 10.43 -19.55
C TYR A 41 -2.20 11.42 -19.32
N ALA A 42 -3.09 11.62 -20.29
CA ALA A 42 -4.34 12.35 -20.06
C ALA A 42 -5.18 11.66 -18.97
N GLY A 43 -5.27 10.33 -19.00
CA GLY A 43 -5.96 9.53 -17.99
C GLY A 43 -5.40 9.68 -16.57
N LEU A 44 -4.15 10.14 -16.40
CA LEU A 44 -3.61 10.41 -15.07
C LEU A 44 -4.33 11.57 -14.36
N LEU A 45 -4.85 12.55 -15.11
CA LEU A 45 -5.63 13.68 -14.58
C LEU A 45 -6.94 13.22 -13.94
N PHE A 46 -7.45 12.06 -14.35
CA PHE A 46 -8.70 11.47 -13.90
C PHE A 46 -8.48 10.23 -13.01
N SER A 47 -7.25 10.04 -12.50
CA SER A 47 -6.98 8.93 -11.58
C SER A 47 -7.88 9.06 -10.34
N GLY A 48 -8.57 7.98 -9.97
CA GLY A 48 -9.31 7.92 -8.71
C GLY A 48 -8.35 8.12 -7.54
N VAL A 49 -8.50 9.23 -6.84
CA VAL A 49 -7.73 9.59 -5.64
C VAL A 49 -8.63 9.36 -4.43
N ALA A 50 -8.13 8.65 -3.41
CA ALA A 50 -8.90 8.38 -2.20
C ALA A 50 -9.08 9.67 -1.38
N LYS A 51 -8.03 10.49 -1.27
CA LYS A 51 -8.09 11.79 -0.59
C LYS A 51 -7.05 12.75 -1.17
N PHE A 52 -7.45 14.01 -1.35
CA PHE A 52 -6.49 15.10 -1.53
C PHE A 52 -6.07 15.64 -0.16
N VAL A 53 -4.76 15.68 0.06
CA VAL A 53 -4.12 16.23 1.26
C VAL A 53 -3.59 17.62 0.91
N ASP A 54 -4.03 18.64 1.64
CA ASP A 54 -3.62 20.02 1.43
C ASP A 54 -2.23 20.27 2.07
N LEU A 55 -1.25 20.53 1.22
CA LEU A 55 0.13 20.85 1.56
C LEU A 55 0.26 22.34 1.93
N PRO A 56 1.00 22.70 3.00
CA PRO A 56 1.24 24.10 3.36
C PRO A 56 2.02 24.84 2.26
N GLU A 57 1.43 25.87 1.65
CA GLU A 57 2.01 26.54 0.48
C GLU A 57 3.40 27.15 0.73
N THR A 58 3.61 27.74 1.90
CA THR A 58 4.83 28.50 2.23
C THR A 58 5.97 27.63 2.77
N ASN A 59 5.69 26.40 3.22
CA ASN A 59 6.66 25.53 3.88
C ASN A 59 6.80 24.15 3.21
N THR A 60 6.22 23.99 2.01
CA THR A 60 6.36 22.75 1.25
C THR A 60 7.45 22.88 0.20
N THR A 61 8.47 22.02 0.30
CA THR A 61 9.50 21.88 -0.73
C THR A 61 9.21 20.66 -1.58
N VAL A 62 9.13 20.84 -2.90
CA VAL A 62 8.98 19.74 -3.85
C VAL A 62 10.18 19.74 -4.78
N ARG A 63 10.92 18.62 -4.82
CA ARG A 63 12.19 18.51 -5.55
C ARG A 63 12.36 17.19 -6.25
N GLU A 64 13.25 17.16 -7.21
CA GLU A 64 13.78 15.96 -7.83
C GLU A 64 14.98 15.42 -7.02
N LEU A 65 15.14 14.10 -7.02
CA LEU A 65 16.32 13.37 -6.57
C LEU A 65 16.98 12.68 -7.75
N ALA A 66 18.29 12.55 -7.71
CA ALA A 66 19.02 11.68 -8.62
C ALA A 66 18.48 10.23 -8.56
N PRO A 67 18.47 9.48 -9.67
CA PRO A 67 18.13 8.06 -9.67
C PRO A 67 19.15 7.24 -8.86
N VAL A 68 18.74 6.06 -8.40
CA VAL A 68 19.67 5.10 -7.76
C VAL A 68 19.86 3.93 -8.72
N GLU A 69 20.97 3.99 -9.45
CA GLU A 69 21.29 3.00 -10.48
C GLU A 69 22.30 1.97 -9.98
N HIS A 70 22.13 0.73 -10.41
CA HIS A 70 23.15 -0.29 -10.22
C HIS A 70 24.44 0.11 -10.95
N PRO A 71 25.61 0.13 -10.27
CA PRO A 71 26.85 0.64 -10.87
C PRO A 71 27.28 -0.10 -12.14
N ILE A 72 26.93 -1.38 -12.26
CA ILE A 72 27.39 -2.25 -13.36
C ILE A 72 26.31 -2.39 -14.44
N SER A 73 25.03 -2.45 -14.07
CA SER A 73 23.94 -2.73 -15.03
C SER A 73 23.16 -1.49 -15.44
N GLY A 74 23.36 -0.34 -14.78
CA GLY A 74 22.60 0.88 -15.02
C GLY A 74 21.12 0.78 -14.65
N MET A 75 20.72 -0.27 -13.94
CA MET A 75 19.31 -0.51 -13.60
C MET A 75 18.88 0.42 -12.45
N ASP A 76 17.80 1.19 -12.66
CA ASP A 76 17.18 2.01 -11.61
C ASP A 76 16.43 1.12 -10.60
N PHE A 77 16.96 0.98 -9.40
CA PHE A 77 16.32 0.24 -8.30
C PHE A 77 15.15 0.97 -7.66
N THR A 78 14.94 2.22 -8.05
CA THR A 78 13.99 3.14 -7.44
C THR A 78 12.94 3.64 -8.42
N ASP A 79 12.68 2.89 -9.50
CA ASP A 79 11.65 3.23 -10.48
C ASP A 79 10.29 3.43 -9.78
N GLY A 80 9.76 4.64 -9.92
CA GLY A 80 8.47 5.01 -9.36
C GLY A 80 8.47 5.28 -7.85
N CYS A 81 9.64 5.30 -7.19
CA CYS A 81 9.79 5.48 -5.74
C CYS A 81 10.47 6.81 -5.40
N GLY A 82 9.77 7.65 -4.65
CA GLY A 82 10.28 8.90 -4.09
C GLY A 82 10.29 8.87 -2.56
N LEU A 83 10.61 10.01 -1.95
CA LEU A 83 10.67 10.20 -0.50
C LEU A 83 9.70 11.30 -0.05
N MET A 84 9.14 11.14 1.14
CA MET A 84 8.39 12.17 1.84
C MET A 84 8.97 12.38 3.24
N SER A 85 8.93 13.62 3.73
CA SER A 85 9.33 13.90 5.11
C SER A 85 8.31 13.35 6.13
N ALA A 86 8.75 13.22 7.38
CA ALA A 86 7.88 12.88 8.51
C ALA A 86 6.74 13.90 8.70
N GLY A 87 6.95 15.18 8.37
CA GLY A 87 5.91 16.22 8.37
C GLY A 87 4.77 15.89 7.41
N VAL A 88 5.10 15.52 6.17
CA VAL A 88 4.10 15.09 5.16
C VAL A 88 3.39 13.82 5.62
N ALA A 89 4.12 12.83 6.12
CA ALA A 89 3.51 11.56 6.55
C ALA A 89 2.50 11.76 7.69
N ARG A 90 2.82 12.61 8.66
CA ARG A 90 1.89 13.02 9.75
C ARG A 90 0.69 13.78 9.21
N LEU A 91 0.89 14.62 8.20
CA LEU A 91 -0.21 15.34 7.53
C LEU A 91 -1.16 14.35 6.83
N VAL A 92 -0.63 13.39 6.08
CA VAL A 92 -1.43 12.32 5.46
C VAL A 92 -2.20 11.54 6.53
N LYS A 93 -1.55 11.14 7.64
CA LYS A 93 -2.21 10.49 8.77
C LYS A 93 -3.42 11.29 9.25
N ARG A 94 -3.26 12.58 9.53
CA ARG A 94 -4.34 13.45 10.02
C ARG A 94 -5.45 13.61 8.99
N SER A 95 -5.12 13.95 7.74
CA SER A 95 -6.10 14.21 6.68
C SER A 95 -6.90 12.97 6.28
N MET A 96 -6.34 11.78 6.44
CA MET A 96 -7.00 10.50 6.16
C MET A 96 -7.57 9.82 7.41
N GLY A 97 -7.39 10.37 8.61
CA GLY A 97 -7.88 9.77 9.86
C GLY A 97 -7.22 8.43 10.21
N LEU A 98 -5.94 8.26 9.88
CA LEU A 98 -5.21 7.00 10.12
C LEU A 98 -4.76 6.88 11.58
N ARG A 99 -4.77 5.65 12.10
CA ARG A 99 -4.29 5.35 13.47
C ARG A 99 -2.78 5.52 13.59
N GLU A 100 -2.06 5.02 12.60
CA GLU A 100 -0.59 5.07 12.52
C GLU A 100 -0.13 5.98 11.38
N VAL A 101 1.11 6.46 11.47
CA VAL A 101 1.75 7.20 10.38
C VAL A 101 2.10 6.21 9.27
N PRO A 102 1.65 6.40 8.02
CA PRO A 102 2.00 5.50 6.93
C PRO A 102 3.47 5.65 6.57
N SER A 103 4.16 4.53 6.39
CA SER A 103 5.55 4.50 5.91
C SER A 103 5.63 4.61 4.38
N VAL A 104 4.57 4.25 3.66
CA VAL A 104 4.48 4.33 2.20
C VAL A 104 3.12 4.89 1.79
N VAL A 105 3.10 5.78 0.80
CA VAL A 105 1.87 6.30 0.20
C VAL A 105 1.95 6.28 -1.32
N GLN A 106 0.91 5.80 -1.99
CA GLN A 106 0.78 5.88 -3.44
C GLN A 106 0.15 7.21 -3.82
N ILE A 107 0.78 7.97 -4.73
CA ILE A 107 0.41 9.37 -4.96
C ILE A 107 0.13 9.73 -6.42
N ARG A 108 -0.53 10.87 -6.57
CA ARG A 108 -0.52 11.77 -7.72
C ARG A 108 -0.23 13.16 -7.22
N TYR A 109 0.63 13.88 -7.93
CA TYR A 109 0.91 15.27 -7.67
C TYR A 109 1.02 16.01 -9.00
N GLY A 110 0.39 17.18 -9.11
CA GLY A 110 0.37 17.98 -10.33
C GLY A 110 0.77 19.40 -10.00
N GLY A 111 2.06 19.68 -9.97
CA GLY A 111 2.54 20.95 -9.46
C GLY A 111 4.02 21.20 -9.78
N PRO A 112 4.57 22.33 -9.30
CA PRO A 112 5.97 22.67 -9.49
C PRO A 112 6.87 21.66 -8.77
N VAL A 113 7.97 21.31 -9.43
CA VAL A 113 9.05 20.47 -8.92
C VAL A 113 10.36 21.18 -9.23
N ARG A 114 11.20 21.37 -8.21
CA ARG A 114 12.58 21.84 -8.40
C ARG A 114 13.43 20.69 -8.92
N MET A 115 13.91 20.79 -10.15
CA MET A 115 14.73 19.80 -10.84
C MET A 115 16.15 19.79 -10.27
N VAL A 116 16.92 18.73 -10.57
CA VAL A 116 18.30 18.60 -10.08
C VAL A 116 19.22 19.72 -10.62
N ASP A 117 18.93 20.24 -11.81
CA ASP A 117 19.66 21.36 -12.43
C ASP A 117 19.29 22.74 -11.85
N GLY A 118 18.39 22.78 -10.86
CA GLY A 118 17.94 24.01 -10.20
C GLY A 118 16.75 24.70 -10.88
N THR A 119 16.33 24.25 -12.06
CA THR A 119 15.13 24.76 -12.72
C THR A 119 13.87 24.32 -11.98
N VAL A 120 12.75 25.02 -12.22
CA VAL A 120 11.44 24.64 -11.66
C VAL A 120 10.50 24.32 -12.81
N GLU A 121 9.99 23.10 -12.83
CA GLU A 121 9.06 22.65 -13.85
C GLU A 121 7.74 22.19 -13.24
N ALA A 122 6.62 22.54 -13.87
CA ALA A 122 5.34 21.97 -13.49
C ALA A 122 5.23 20.55 -14.08
N LYS A 123 5.09 19.54 -13.22
CA LYS A 123 5.07 18.12 -13.61
C LYS A 123 3.83 17.42 -13.08
N LEU A 124 3.34 16.46 -13.86
CA LEU A 124 2.43 15.44 -13.38
C LEU A 124 3.23 14.23 -12.89
N CYS A 125 3.27 14.06 -11.58
CA CYS A 125 4.02 13.02 -10.88
C CYS A 125 3.12 11.84 -10.52
N LYS A 126 3.65 10.63 -10.68
CA LYS A 126 3.02 9.38 -10.26
C LYS A 126 4.06 8.43 -9.68
N GLY A 127 3.73 7.85 -8.52
CA GLY A 127 4.50 6.74 -7.96
C GLY A 127 4.12 6.47 -6.51
N VAL A 128 5.08 6.00 -5.74
CA VAL A 128 4.99 5.82 -4.29
C VAL A 128 6.00 6.74 -3.59
N LEU A 129 5.63 7.23 -2.42
CA LEU A 129 6.54 7.97 -1.54
C LEU A 129 6.79 7.14 -0.29
N LEU A 130 8.06 6.96 0.04
CA LEU A 130 8.54 6.30 1.24
C LEU A 130 8.83 7.39 2.29
N LEU A 131 8.55 7.12 3.56
CA LEU A 131 8.96 7.99 4.65
C LEU A 131 10.49 8.03 4.72
N ASP A 132 11.07 9.22 4.65
CA ASP A 132 12.50 9.46 4.79
C ASP A 132 12.92 9.39 6.28
N PRO A 133 13.68 8.37 6.70
CA PRO A 133 14.09 8.22 8.09
C PRO A 133 14.95 9.38 8.59
N SER A 134 15.69 10.05 7.71
CA SER A 134 16.55 11.18 8.06
C SER A 134 15.78 12.43 8.50
N THR A 135 14.47 12.46 8.24
CA THR A 135 13.59 13.59 8.58
C THR A 135 12.84 13.40 9.90
N ASN A 136 13.12 12.32 10.64
CA ASN A 136 12.51 12.07 11.93
C ASN A 136 12.81 13.23 12.90
N GLY A 137 11.75 13.82 13.47
CA GLY A 137 11.85 14.99 14.37
C GLY A 137 11.80 16.36 13.68
N THR A 138 11.76 16.42 12.34
CA THR A 138 11.60 17.69 11.61
C THR A 138 10.14 17.93 11.19
N ASP A 139 9.70 19.18 11.28
CA ASP A 139 8.39 19.65 10.78
C ASP A 139 8.43 20.15 9.33
N ALA A 140 9.54 19.90 8.62
CA ALA A 140 9.65 20.23 7.22
C ALA A 140 8.65 19.42 6.38
N PHE A 141 8.02 20.05 5.39
CA PHE A 141 7.14 19.38 4.43
C PHE A 141 7.89 19.20 3.11
N THR A 142 8.57 18.07 2.95
CA THR A 142 9.39 17.84 1.75
C THR A 142 8.85 16.65 0.98
N LEU A 143 8.61 16.85 -0.32
CA LEU A 143 8.35 15.79 -1.30
C LEU A 143 9.55 15.71 -2.23
N SER A 144 10.07 14.51 -2.41
CA SER A 144 11.22 14.28 -3.28
C SER A 144 10.89 13.19 -4.29
N PHE A 145 10.87 13.54 -5.58
CA PHE A 145 10.50 12.66 -6.68
C PHE A 145 11.73 12.21 -7.47
N ARG A 146 11.67 11.06 -8.11
CA ARG A 146 12.71 10.61 -9.05
C ARG A 146 12.30 10.84 -10.50
N PRO A 147 13.26 10.88 -11.46
CA PRO A 147 12.95 11.12 -12.87
C PRO A 147 11.86 10.20 -13.41
N SER A 148 11.93 8.92 -13.01
CA SER A 148 10.94 7.90 -13.38
C SER A 148 9.52 8.25 -12.93
N MET A 149 9.32 9.06 -11.89
CA MET A 149 8.00 9.50 -11.42
C MET A 149 7.42 10.67 -12.22
N LEU A 150 8.26 11.46 -12.91
CA LEU A 150 7.89 12.68 -13.63
C LEU A 150 7.34 12.31 -15.01
N LYS A 151 6.02 12.28 -15.18
CA LYS A 151 5.39 11.64 -16.34
C LYS A 151 5.25 12.56 -17.55
N VAL A 152 4.75 13.76 -17.34
CA VAL A 152 4.55 14.80 -18.37
C VAL A 152 4.72 16.18 -17.76
N SER A 153 5.16 17.14 -18.58
CA SER A 153 5.16 18.56 -18.21
C SER A 153 3.75 19.15 -18.32
N LEU A 154 3.43 20.02 -17.38
CA LEU A 154 2.16 20.75 -17.28
C LEU A 154 2.37 22.21 -17.70
N ASN A 155 1.29 22.89 -18.06
CA ASN A 155 1.30 24.33 -18.23
C ASN A 155 1.47 25.03 -16.88
N ALA A 156 2.66 25.57 -16.61
CA ALA A 156 3.00 26.20 -15.33
C ALA A 156 2.10 27.38 -14.96
N ASN A 157 1.56 28.10 -15.95
CA ASN A 157 0.68 29.25 -15.77
C ASN A 157 -0.81 28.88 -15.84
N GLY A 158 -1.13 27.60 -16.00
CA GLY A 158 -2.50 27.11 -16.12
C GLY A 158 -3.23 27.08 -14.78
N GLU A 159 -4.55 27.27 -14.82
CA GLU A 159 -5.44 27.19 -13.66
C GLU A 159 -5.28 25.86 -12.91
N PHE A 160 -5.11 24.75 -13.64
CA PHE A 160 -4.89 23.43 -13.06
C PHE A 160 -3.69 23.40 -12.09
N VAL A 161 -2.53 23.93 -12.50
CA VAL A 161 -1.32 23.93 -11.65
C VAL A 161 -1.51 24.85 -10.46
N ASN A 162 -2.18 26.00 -10.63
CA ASN A 162 -2.45 26.92 -9.54
C ASN A 162 -3.31 26.30 -8.43
N VAL A 163 -4.29 25.47 -8.79
CA VAL A 163 -5.13 24.75 -7.82
C VAL A 163 -4.43 23.52 -7.25
N MET A 164 -3.66 22.80 -8.06
CA MET A 164 -3.11 21.49 -7.71
C MET A 164 -1.73 21.54 -7.03
N LYS A 165 -0.99 22.66 -7.11
CA LYS A 165 0.34 22.82 -6.51
C LYS A 165 0.37 22.59 -4.98
N THR A 166 -0.75 22.83 -4.30
CA THR A 166 -0.91 22.59 -2.85
C THR A 166 -1.63 21.29 -2.53
N LYS A 167 -1.93 20.44 -3.53
CA LYS A 167 -2.73 19.22 -3.33
C LYS A 167 -1.93 17.97 -3.65
N LEU A 168 -1.72 17.14 -2.63
CA LEU A 168 -1.19 15.78 -2.79
C LEU A 168 -2.36 14.80 -2.89
N GLY A 169 -2.56 14.20 -4.06
CA GLY A 169 -3.54 13.15 -4.24
C GLY A 169 -3.01 11.83 -3.72
N VAL A 170 -3.58 11.32 -2.62
CA VAL A 170 -3.23 10.00 -2.06
C VAL A 170 -4.23 8.96 -2.56
N LEU A 171 -3.72 7.92 -3.21
CA LEU A 171 -4.51 6.82 -3.79
C LEU A 171 -4.67 5.68 -2.78
N ASP A 172 -3.56 5.28 -2.18
CA ASP A 172 -3.51 4.25 -1.16
C ASP A 172 -2.29 4.46 -0.27
N TYR A 173 -2.20 3.70 0.81
CA TYR A 173 -1.13 3.79 1.79
C TYR A 173 -0.74 2.40 2.33
N SER A 174 0.42 2.32 2.94
CA SER A 174 0.93 1.11 3.59
C SER A 174 -0.05 0.63 4.66
N LYS A 175 -0.59 -0.58 4.48
CA LYS A 175 -1.47 -1.27 5.43
C LYS A 175 -0.83 -2.60 5.80
N ARG A 176 -0.85 -2.92 7.09
CA ARG A 176 -0.53 -4.29 7.53
C ARG A 176 -1.70 -5.19 7.14
N ARG A 177 -1.44 -6.21 6.33
CA ARG A 177 -2.39 -7.25 5.95
C ARG A 177 -1.69 -8.59 5.90
N VAL A 178 -2.40 -9.65 6.27
CA VAL A 178 -1.89 -11.02 6.15
C VAL A 178 -1.92 -11.41 4.68
N GLY A 179 -0.74 -11.77 4.15
CA GLY A 179 -0.62 -12.27 2.79
C GLY A 179 -1.28 -13.64 2.65
N LYS A 180 -1.93 -13.88 1.52
CA LYS A 180 -2.51 -15.19 1.19
C LYS A 180 -1.76 -15.81 0.03
N LEU A 181 -1.45 -17.10 0.15
CA LEU A 181 -0.90 -17.85 -0.98
C LEU A 181 -2.01 -18.06 -2.00
N ASN A 182 -1.86 -17.47 -3.19
CA ASN A 182 -2.78 -17.71 -4.30
C ASN A 182 -2.36 -18.96 -5.09
N MET A 183 -3.27 -19.48 -5.91
CA MET A 183 -3.02 -20.71 -6.70
C MET A 183 -1.81 -20.56 -7.64
N GLN A 184 -1.60 -19.38 -8.22
CA GLN A 184 -0.48 -19.15 -9.15
C GLN A 184 0.86 -19.30 -8.43
N LEU A 185 0.99 -18.75 -7.22
CA LEU A 185 2.18 -18.90 -6.38
C LEU A 185 2.34 -20.35 -5.92
N ALA A 186 1.26 -21.04 -5.59
CA ALA A 186 1.31 -22.46 -5.24
C ALA A 186 1.81 -23.32 -6.41
N CYS A 187 1.31 -23.09 -7.63
CA CYS A 187 1.79 -23.75 -8.83
C CYS A 187 3.29 -23.49 -9.07
N LEU A 188 3.72 -22.22 -8.94
CA LEU A 188 5.13 -21.86 -9.09
C LEU A 188 6.02 -22.57 -8.06
N LEU A 189 5.59 -22.61 -6.80
CA LEU A 189 6.30 -23.31 -5.73
C LEU A 189 6.37 -24.82 -6.01
N SER A 190 5.28 -25.45 -6.46
CA SER A 190 5.26 -26.88 -6.76
C SER A 190 6.18 -27.31 -7.91
N ALA A 191 6.57 -26.37 -8.78
CA ALA A 191 7.51 -26.63 -9.87
C ALA A 191 8.98 -26.54 -9.42
N ASN A 192 9.27 -25.82 -8.33
CA ASN A 192 10.64 -25.51 -7.90
C ASN A 192 10.99 -26.10 -6.52
N VAL A 193 9.99 -26.50 -5.73
CA VAL A 193 10.15 -27.07 -4.40
C VAL A 193 9.68 -28.53 -4.43
N PRO A 194 10.46 -29.48 -3.88
CA PRO A 194 10.04 -30.87 -3.80
C PRO A 194 8.67 -31.02 -3.14
N ARG A 195 7.83 -31.88 -3.72
CA ARG A 195 6.48 -32.16 -3.21
C ARG A 195 6.47 -32.63 -1.74
N PRO A 196 7.40 -33.48 -1.26
CA PRO A 196 7.44 -33.89 0.15
C PRO A 196 7.54 -32.69 1.10
N ASP A 197 8.43 -31.73 0.81
CA ASP A 197 8.65 -30.55 1.65
C ASP A 197 7.38 -29.69 1.74
N LEU A 198 6.68 -29.51 0.61
CA LEU A 198 5.41 -28.78 0.60
C LEU A 198 4.32 -29.49 1.41
N LEU A 199 4.24 -30.81 1.32
CA LEU A 199 3.30 -31.62 2.10
C LEU A 199 3.65 -31.62 3.59
N GLU A 200 4.93 -31.62 3.94
CA GLU A 200 5.40 -31.51 5.33
C GLU A 200 5.04 -30.15 5.93
N ILE A 201 5.26 -29.05 5.20
CA ILE A 201 4.84 -27.70 5.62
C ILE A 201 3.31 -27.67 5.83
N GLN A 202 2.55 -28.28 4.93
CA GLN A 202 1.09 -28.37 5.07
C GLN A 202 0.69 -29.21 6.29
N ALA A 203 1.31 -30.36 6.51
CA ALA A 203 1.04 -31.23 7.65
C ALA A 203 1.39 -30.53 8.97
N SER A 204 2.55 -29.87 9.06
CA SER A 204 2.96 -29.06 10.21
C SER A 204 1.97 -27.93 10.48
N HIS A 205 1.48 -27.27 9.42
CA HIS A 205 0.47 -26.22 9.55
C HIS A 205 -0.84 -26.77 10.13
N LEU A 206 -1.35 -27.88 9.59
CA LEU A 206 -2.58 -28.51 10.05
C LEU A 206 -2.45 -28.99 11.50
N SER A 207 -1.33 -29.62 11.84
CA SER A 207 -1.02 -30.05 13.20
C SER A 207 -1.02 -28.86 14.18
N ARG A 208 -0.40 -27.72 13.83
CA ARG A 208 -0.45 -26.52 14.68
C ARG A 208 -1.87 -25.99 14.86
N VAL A 209 -2.69 -26.01 13.81
CA VAL A 209 -4.10 -25.61 13.89
C VAL A 209 -4.89 -26.58 14.79
N GLU A 210 -4.61 -27.88 14.69
CA GLU A 210 -5.21 -28.91 15.54
C GLU A 210 -4.82 -28.71 17.01
N SER A 211 -3.53 -28.49 17.29
CA SER A 211 -3.01 -28.19 18.64
C SER A 211 -3.71 -27.00 19.28
N CYS A 212 -4.07 -25.97 18.51
CA CYS A 212 -4.78 -24.82 19.06
C CYS A 212 -6.08 -25.24 19.76
N TRP A 213 -6.82 -26.24 19.27
CA TRP A 213 -8.08 -26.69 19.86
C TRP A 213 -7.94 -27.26 21.27
N HIS A 214 -6.72 -27.67 21.63
CA HIS A 214 -6.43 -28.37 22.87
C HIS A 214 -5.47 -27.58 23.78
N ASP A 215 -4.64 -26.71 23.20
CA ASP A 215 -3.67 -25.87 23.88
C ASP A 215 -3.99 -24.38 23.68
N PRO A 216 -4.44 -23.68 24.74
CA PRO A 216 -4.68 -22.25 24.72
C PRO A 216 -3.45 -21.38 24.39
N LEU A 217 -2.22 -21.84 24.65
CA LEU A 217 -1.01 -21.13 24.23
C LEU A 217 -0.73 -21.33 22.73
N ALA A 218 -1.04 -22.51 22.19
CA ALA A 218 -1.01 -22.72 20.75
C ALA A 218 -1.98 -21.79 20.01
N ALA A 219 -3.04 -21.29 20.66
CA ALA A 219 -3.95 -20.28 20.10
C ALA A 219 -3.26 -18.96 19.67
N ILE A 220 -2.09 -18.65 20.24
CA ILE A 220 -1.26 -17.51 19.81
C ILE A 220 -0.90 -17.65 18.31
N TYR A 221 -0.73 -18.88 17.83
CA TYR A 221 -0.53 -19.16 16.41
C TYR A 221 -1.71 -18.68 15.57
N LEU A 222 -2.96 -18.95 15.99
CA LEU A 222 -4.17 -18.45 15.30
C LEU A 222 -4.24 -16.92 15.34
N ALA A 223 -4.01 -16.33 16.52
CA ALA A 223 -4.06 -14.89 16.69
C ALA A 223 -3.00 -14.17 15.82
N ALA A 224 -1.81 -14.74 15.66
CA ALA A 224 -0.77 -14.23 14.76
C ALA A 224 -1.21 -14.21 13.27
N MET A 225 -2.13 -15.09 12.89
CA MET A 225 -2.64 -15.23 11.51
C MET A 225 -3.92 -14.44 11.22
N GLU A 226 -4.66 -13.98 12.23
CA GLU A 226 -5.88 -13.19 12.00
C GLU A 226 -5.56 -11.76 11.55
N ASP A 227 -6.16 -11.29 10.45
CA ASP A 227 -6.16 -9.87 10.14
C ASP A 227 -6.78 -9.08 11.30
N ASP A 228 -6.01 -8.16 11.88
CA ASP A 228 -6.45 -7.34 12.99
C ASP A 228 -6.45 -5.87 12.59
N PRO A 229 -7.54 -5.41 11.95
CA PRO A 229 -7.66 -4.02 11.53
C PRO A 229 -7.70 -3.05 12.72
N GLU A 230 -7.90 -3.56 13.94
CA GLU A 230 -8.03 -2.74 15.15
C GLU A 230 -6.76 -2.66 16.00
N GLY A 231 -5.71 -3.43 15.69
CA GLY A 231 -4.46 -3.44 16.45
C GLY A 231 -4.54 -4.07 17.86
N ARG A 232 -5.67 -4.71 18.20
CA ARG A 232 -5.93 -5.36 19.50
C ARG A 232 -5.47 -6.82 19.58
N ARG A 233 -4.70 -7.30 18.60
CA ARG A 233 -4.24 -8.69 18.51
C ARG A 233 -3.39 -9.06 19.72
N TRP A 234 -2.47 -8.18 20.11
CA TRP A 234 -1.55 -8.44 21.21
C TRP A 234 -2.23 -8.32 22.57
N ASP A 235 -3.18 -7.40 22.72
CA ASP A 235 -4.04 -7.34 23.90
C ASP A 235 -4.80 -8.66 24.07
N ARG A 236 -5.36 -9.20 22.97
CA ARG A 236 -6.03 -10.50 22.96
C ARG A 236 -5.10 -11.68 23.25
N CYS A 237 -3.87 -11.67 22.73
CA CYS A 237 -2.86 -12.70 23.06
C CYS A 237 -2.42 -12.61 24.53
N SER A 238 -2.19 -11.40 25.02
CA SER A 238 -1.77 -11.14 26.40
C SER A 238 -2.86 -11.58 27.38
N ASP A 239 -4.12 -11.22 27.11
CA ASP A 239 -5.27 -11.67 27.88
C ASP A 239 -5.39 -13.21 27.92
N LEU A 240 -5.08 -13.90 26.81
CA LEU A 240 -5.09 -15.37 26.76
C LEU A 240 -3.99 -15.97 27.64
N VAL A 241 -2.75 -15.48 27.52
CA VAL A 241 -1.61 -15.94 28.32
C VAL A 241 -1.85 -15.68 29.81
N LEU A 242 -2.31 -14.48 30.16
CA LEU A 242 -2.57 -14.10 31.55
C LEU A 242 -3.69 -14.92 32.18
N ARG A 243 -4.73 -15.28 31.41
CA ARG A 243 -5.85 -16.10 31.89
C ARG A 243 -5.46 -17.57 32.09
N GLU A 244 -4.62 -18.13 31.23
CA GLU A 244 -4.07 -19.48 31.42
C GLU A 244 -3.16 -19.53 32.65
N ALA A 245 -2.21 -18.60 32.77
CA ALA A 245 -1.35 -18.50 33.94
C ALA A 245 -2.14 -18.31 35.25
N SER A 246 -3.26 -17.59 35.19
CA SER A 246 -4.18 -17.43 36.32
C SER A 246 -5.03 -18.68 36.60
N SER A 247 -5.29 -19.52 35.59
CA SER A 247 -5.99 -20.80 35.75
C SER A 247 -5.10 -21.87 36.38
N GLU A 248 -3.78 -21.83 36.14
CA GLU A 248 -2.80 -22.70 36.81
C GLU A 248 -2.63 -22.36 38.30
N LEU A 249 -2.81 -21.09 38.69
CA LEU A 249 -2.77 -20.66 40.10
C LEU A 249 -3.99 -21.12 40.94
N VAL A 250 -5.03 -21.67 40.31
CA VAL A 250 -6.27 -22.15 40.98
C VAL A 250 -6.29 -23.69 41.09
N LEU A 251 -5.15 -24.35 40.96
CA LEU A 251 -5.02 -25.82 41.08
C LEU A 251 -5.09 -26.32 42.54
N GLU A 252 -6.24 -26.13 43.18
CA GLU A 252 -6.76 -27.03 44.23
C GLU A 252 -8.28 -27.18 44.01
N GLY A 253 -8.67 -28.16 43.18
CA GLY A 253 -10.06 -28.57 43.02
C GLY A 253 -10.62 -28.38 41.62
N GLU A 254 -10.61 -29.47 40.86
CA GLU A 254 -11.37 -29.76 39.64
C GLU A 254 -12.08 -28.58 38.95
N LYS A 255 -11.56 -28.16 37.79
CA LYS A 255 -12.41 -27.80 36.64
C LYS A 255 -11.63 -27.72 35.33
N LYS A 256 -12.24 -28.33 34.30
CA LYS A 256 -11.88 -28.27 32.88
C LYS A 256 -11.45 -26.85 32.47
N THR A 257 -10.28 -26.72 31.86
CA THR A 257 -9.83 -25.53 31.13
C THR A 257 -10.94 -25.10 30.17
N ARG A 258 -11.63 -24.00 30.52
CA ARG A 258 -12.66 -23.42 29.65
C ARG A 258 -11.93 -22.64 28.58
N VAL A 259 -11.71 -23.29 27.45
CA VAL A 259 -11.33 -22.63 26.21
C VAL A 259 -12.30 -21.46 25.97
N PRO A 260 -11.84 -20.20 25.89
CA PRO A 260 -12.73 -19.03 25.84
C PRO A 260 -13.72 -19.10 24.66
N SER A 261 -14.96 -18.65 24.83
CA SER A 261 -15.98 -18.66 23.76
C SER A 261 -15.54 -17.89 22.50
N HIS A 262 -14.72 -16.86 22.68
CA HIS A 262 -14.06 -16.14 21.59
C HIS A 262 -13.07 -17.00 20.81
N TYR A 263 -12.34 -17.88 21.50
CA TYR A 263 -11.44 -18.84 20.86
C TYR A 263 -12.23 -19.87 20.05
N VAL A 264 -13.30 -20.42 20.63
CA VAL A 264 -14.19 -21.35 19.91
C VAL A 264 -14.75 -20.68 18.66
N THR A 265 -15.07 -19.39 18.73
CA THR A 265 -15.52 -18.58 17.58
C THR A 265 -14.40 -18.39 16.54
N MET A 266 -13.14 -18.15 16.94
CA MET A 266 -12.00 -18.05 16.02
C MET A 266 -11.72 -19.38 15.31
N ALA A 267 -11.73 -20.47 16.06
CA ALA A 267 -11.52 -21.82 15.56
C ALA A 267 -12.67 -22.29 14.64
N GLN A 268 -13.93 -21.94 14.98
CA GLN A 268 -15.12 -22.18 14.14
C GLN A 268 -15.13 -21.33 12.85
N ARG A 269 -14.76 -20.03 12.92
CA ARG A 269 -14.58 -19.19 11.72
C ARG A 269 -13.52 -19.77 10.78
N ARG A 270 -12.54 -20.49 11.34
CA ARG A 270 -11.47 -21.11 10.57
C ARG A 270 -11.86 -22.43 9.91
N ASN A 271 -12.85 -23.15 10.44
CA ASN A 271 -13.38 -24.38 9.83
C ASN A 271 -13.93 -24.14 8.41
N GLY A 272 -14.38 -22.90 8.11
CA GLY A 272 -14.76 -22.46 6.76
C GLY A 272 -13.60 -22.34 5.75
N TYR A 273 -12.34 -22.35 6.18
CA TYR A 273 -11.17 -22.43 5.27
C TYR A 273 -10.85 -23.87 4.83
N CYS A 274 -11.28 -24.86 5.60
CA CYS A 274 -10.93 -26.27 5.37
C CYS A 274 -12.07 -27.07 4.72
N ASN A 275 -13.34 -26.71 4.92
CA ASN A 275 -14.46 -27.62 4.65
C ASN A 275 -15.55 -27.16 3.65
N GLU A 276 -15.40 -26.02 2.95
CA GLU A 276 -16.48 -25.53 2.07
C GLU A 276 -16.04 -25.15 0.66
N GLY A 277 -15.42 -26.04 -0.13
CA GLY A 277 -15.26 -25.87 -1.59
C GLY A 277 -14.62 -24.55 -2.09
N ARG A 278 -14.12 -23.71 -1.19
CA ARG A 278 -13.49 -22.42 -1.44
C ARG A 278 -12.00 -22.69 -1.52
N LYS A 279 -11.36 -22.04 -2.49
CA LYS A 279 -9.92 -22.11 -2.78
C LYS A 279 -9.13 -22.20 -1.48
N LEU A 280 -8.29 -23.23 -1.34
CA LEU A 280 -7.36 -23.42 -0.21
C LEU A 280 -6.66 -22.09 0.10
N GLN A 281 -7.01 -21.45 1.22
CA GLN A 281 -6.39 -20.19 1.63
C GLN A 281 -5.36 -20.50 2.71
N ILE A 282 -4.12 -20.72 2.29
CA ILE A 282 -3.00 -20.76 3.23
C ILE A 282 -2.62 -19.30 3.52
N HIS A 283 -2.91 -18.85 4.73
CA HIS A 283 -2.45 -17.56 5.24
C HIS A 283 -0.94 -17.65 5.51
N LEU A 284 -0.14 -16.81 4.86
CA LEU A 284 1.32 -16.81 4.94
C LEU A 284 1.82 -16.07 6.20
N GLY A 285 1.14 -16.23 7.34
CA GLY A 285 1.53 -15.59 8.60
C GLY A 285 2.94 -15.95 9.07
N CYS A 286 3.47 -17.09 8.62
CA CYS A 286 4.78 -17.60 9.01
C CYS A 286 5.96 -17.04 8.20
N SER A 287 5.76 -16.21 7.17
CA SER A 287 6.90 -15.64 6.42
C SER A 287 7.73 -14.63 7.23
N ARG A 288 7.25 -14.20 8.41
CA ARG A 288 8.01 -13.35 9.35
C ARG A 288 9.17 -14.09 10.05
N LEU A 289 9.09 -15.41 10.16
CA LEU A 289 10.17 -16.24 10.71
C LEU A 289 11.21 -16.67 9.65
N LEU A 290 10.84 -16.64 8.37
CA LEU A 290 11.72 -16.97 7.25
C LEU A 290 12.53 -15.78 6.71
N PHE A 291 12.12 -14.54 7.00
CA PHE A 291 12.77 -13.32 6.51
C PHE A 291 13.06 -12.28 7.60
N GLY A 292 13.52 -12.73 8.77
CA GLY A 292 14.32 -11.91 9.70
C GLY A 292 13.75 -10.54 10.09
N ALA A 293 12.55 -10.48 10.65
CA ALA A 293 12.11 -9.32 11.43
C ALA A 293 12.07 -9.70 12.91
N ALA A 294 13.05 -9.22 13.65
CA ALA A 294 13.19 -9.40 15.09
C ALA A 294 11.94 -8.93 15.86
N LEU A 295 11.69 -9.60 16.98
CA LEU A 295 10.81 -9.10 18.04
C LEU A 295 11.26 -7.69 18.43
N PRO A 296 10.37 -6.68 18.52
CA PRO A 296 10.68 -5.51 19.32
C PRO A 296 10.65 -5.93 20.79
N GLU A 297 11.70 -5.57 21.52
CA GLU A 297 11.67 -5.40 22.99
C GLU A 297 10.58 -4.42 23.41
#